data_AF-A0A1F8MYJ2-F1
#
_entry.id   AF-A0A1F8MYJ2-F1
#
_cell.length_a   1.000
_cell.length_b   1.000
_cell.length_c   1.000
_cell.angle_alpha   90.00
_cell.angle_beta   90.00
_cell.angle_gamma   90.00
#
_symmetry.space_group_name_H-M   'P 1'
#
loop_
_entity.id
_entity.type
_entity.pdbx_description
1 polymer ?
#
loop_
_entity_poly.entity_id
_entity_poly.type
_entity_poly.pdbx_seq_one_letter_code
_entity_poly.pdbx_strand_id
1 'polypeptide(L)'
;MGYMNVKEKWFYYDTVMVSPWVGTLSHPIPGWYSSFSNLATSDAITFFNSRNKAIGLAYNNQDARDQLPFALVAETVSIGFFGPSAASLYGTPCPCVRGVKGRVDFLSAWWEDEVPQHTSAVFKVNQDERLKTNCAMLPASYGPTGFAQGQGDTSTLHGNSASVNAGGMGTPHLKYRWEFSADGIGIPRRATMSVEIRFTEWVKGWMATLWGPGSIEFATSPSPAYVAVPSVFMVQCMITGRREVQQRGEYHA
;
A
#
# COMPACT_ATOMS: atom_id res chain seq x y z
N MET A 1 16.42 -42.39 5.55
CA MET A 1 15.36 -41.46 5.13
C MET A 1 16.02 -40.11 4.92
N GLY A 2 15.85 -39.50 3.74
CA GLY A 2 16.45 -38.19 3.47
C GLY A 2 15.74 -37.10 4.29
N TYR A 3 16.51 -36.14 4.78
CA TYR A 3 16.00 -34.96 5.48
C TYR A 3 15.07 -34.15 4.56
N MET A 4 14.01 -33.57 5.11
CA MET A 4 13.00 -32.86 4.33
C MET A 4 12.79 -31.46 4.93
N ASN A 5 13.12 -30.42 4.15
CA ASN A 5 12.78 -29.04 4.52
C ASN A 5 11.26 -28.90 4.68
N VAL A 6 10.82 -28.13 5.67
CA VAL A 6 9.41 -27.81 5.87
C VAL A 6 9.05 -26.58 5.03
N LYS A 7 7.88 -26.60 4.39
CA LYS A 7 7.34 -25.43 3.68
C LYS A 7 6.60 -24.53 4.67
N GLU A 8 7.10 -23.33 4.90
CA GLU A 8 6.49 -22.31 5.74
C GLU A 8 5.93 -21.17 4.88
N LYS A 9 4.78 -20.60 5.27
CA LYS A 9 4.21 -19.43 4.60
C LYS A 9 4.95 -18.14 5.01
N TRP A 10 5.09 -17.21 4.07
CA TRP A 10 5.61 -15.86 4.33
C TRP A 10 4.75 -14.81 3.63
N PHE A 11 4.83 -13.59 4.13
CA PHE A 11 4.16 -12.43 3.56
C PHE A 11 5.06 -11.19 3.66
N TYR A 12 5.14 -10.42 2.57
CA TYR A 12 5.70 -9.06 2.56
C TYR A 12 4.60 -8.07 2.20
N TYR A 13 4.57 -6.95 2.89
CA TYR A 13 3.73 -5.82 2.52
C TYR A 13 4.56 -4.54 2.47
N ASP A 14 4.12 -3.56 1.69
CA ASP A 14 4.68 -2.21 1.64
C ASP A 14 3.55 -1.23 1.31
N THR A 15 3.61 -0.03 1.88
CA THR A 15 2.56 0.97 1.78
C THR A 15 3.10 2.34 1.34
N VAL A 16 2.41 2.95 0.38
CA VAL A 16 2.64 4.30 -0.10
C VAL A 16 1.45 5.16 0.31
N MET A 17 1.72 6.29 0.97
CA MET A 17 0.68 7.22 1.42
C MET A 17 0.68 8.50 0.61
N VAL A 18 -0.52 9.08 0.49
CA VAL A 18 -0.79 10.38 -0.10
C VAL A 18 -1.61 11.19 0.90
N SER A 19 -0.99 12.19 1.53
CA SER A 19 -1.64 12.98 2.59
C SER A 19 -0.90 14.30 2.85
N PRO A 20 -1.58 15.41 3.17
CA PRO A 20 -0.92 16.64 3.60
C PRO A 20 0.00 16.44 4.80
N TRP A 21 -0.34 15.47 5.66
CA TRP A 21 0.47 15.10 6.82
C TRP A 21 1.90 14.70 6.46
N VAL A 22 2.13 14.12 5.27
CA VAL A 22 3.48 13.76 4.81
C VAL A 22 4.39 14.99 4.78
N GLY A 23 3.87 16.16 4.41
CA GLY A 23 4.62 17.41 4.41
C GLY A 23 4.90 17.99 5.80
N THR A 24 4.28 17.44 6.85
CA THR A 24 4.48 17.85 8.26
C THR A 24 5.48 16.98 9.00
N LEU A 25 5.88 15.85 8.42
CA LEU A 25 6.86 14.95 9.01
C LEU A 25 8.25 15.61 9.05
N SER A 26 8.92 15.55 10.20
CA SER A 26 10.32 15.99 10.33
C SER A 26 11.28 15.18 9.45
N HIS A 27 10.94 13.92 9.19
CA HIS A 27 11.64 13.01 8.30
C HIS A 27 10.63 12.39 7.33
N PRO A 28 10.35 13.04 6.17
CA PRO A 28 9.43 12.52 5.18
C PRO A 28 9.88 11.16 4.68
N ILE A 29 8.93 10.22 4.62
CA ILE A 29 9.20 8.86 4.16
C ILE A 29 9.38 8.87 2.63
N PRO A 30 10.53 8.45 2.08
CA PRO A 30 10.78 8.49 0.64
C PRO A 30 9.71 7.73 -0.13
N GLY A 31 9.15 8.31 -1.19
CA GLY A 31 8.06 7.68 -1.97
C GLY A 31 6.66 7.79 -1.34
N TRP A 32 6.50 8.57 -0.27
CA TRP A 32 5.19 9.12 0.11
C TRP A 32 5.01 10.52 -0.48
N TYR A 33 3.75 10.92 -0.64
CA TYR A 33 3.39 12.13 -1.38
C TYR A 33 2.52 13.04 -0.52
N SER A 34 2.79 14.34 -0.53
CA SER A 34 1.99 15.31 0.23
C SER A 34 0.68 15.70 -0.47
N SER A 35 0.56 15.42 -1.76
CA SER A 35 -0.61 15.75 -2.58
C SER A 35 -0.78 14.79 -3.77
N PHE A 36 -1.97 14.78 -4.38
CA PHE A 36 -2.20 14.07 -5.65
C PHE A 36 -1.38 14.66 -6.80
N SER A 37 -1.17 15.98 -6.83
CA SER A 37 -0.32 16.61 -7.85
C SER A 37 1.13 16.10 -7.77
N ASN A 38 1.68 15.95 -6.56
CA ASN A 38 3.03 15.42 -6.37
C ASN A 38 3.09 13.97 -6.82
N LEU A 39 2.05 13.18 -6.53
CA LEU A 39 1.95 11.81 -7.00
C LEU A 39 1.87 11.71 -8.53
N ALA A 40 1.10 12.59 -9.17
CA ALA A 40 0.90 12.61 -10.63
C ALA A 40 2.21 12.81 -11.41
N THR A 41 3.16 13.57 -10.85
CA THR A 41 4.48 13.78 -11.45
C THR A 41 5.40 12.57 -11.38
N SER A 42 5.01 11.53 -10.63
CA SER A 42 5.80 10.32 -10.50
C SER A 42 5.64 9.42 -11.74
N ASP A 43 6.77 8.96 -12.29
CA ASP A 43 6.75 8.01 -13.41
C ASP A 43 6.24 6.63 -12.99
N ALA A 44 6.66 6.19 -11.80
CA ALA A 44 6.24 4.94 -11.19
C ALA A 44 6.30 5.06 -9.67
N ILE A 45 5.32 4.48 -8.99
CA ILE A 45 5.42 4.18 -7.56
C ILE A 45 6.07 2.81 -7.45
N THR A 46 7.11 2.70 -6.61
CA THR A 46 7.83 1.44 -6.42
C THR A 46 7.64 0.92 -5.00
N PHE A 47 7.55 -0.40 -4.86
CA PHE A 47 7.43 -1.10 -3.58
C PHE A 47 8.61 -2.05 -3.38
N PHE A 48 8.85 -2.40 -2.12
CA PHE A 48 9.85 -3.34 -1.64
C PHE A 48 11.30 -2.86 -1.77
N ASN A 49 12.22 -3.74 -2.19
CA ASN A 49 13.66 -3.52 -2.11
C ASN A 49 14.16 -2.37 -3.00
N SER A 50 13.35 -1.87 -3.93
CA SER A 50 13.67 -0.66 -4.70
C SER A 50 13.47 0.64 -3.92
N ARG A 51 12.71 0.62 -2.82
CA ARG A 51 12.39 1.79 -1.98
C ARG A 51 13.29 1.94 -0.73
N ASN A 52 14.24 0.99 -0.55
CA ASN A 52 15.27 0.91 0.48
C ASN A 52 14.79 0.82 1.95
N LYS A 53 15.67 0.31 2.82
CA LYS A 53 15.52 0.13 4.29
C LYS A 53 15.13 1.40 5.08
N ALA A 54 14.99 2.56 4.42
CA ALA A 54 14.72 3.86 5.02
C ALA A 54 13.27 4.01 5.53
N ILE A 55 12.35 3.15 5.08
CA ILE A 55 10.92 3.29 5.36
C ILE A 55 10.54 2.71 6.73
N GLY A 56 11.46 2.00 7.40
CA GLY A 56 11.25 1.47 8.76
C GLY A 56 10.30 0.26 8.82
N LEU A 57 10.46 -0.55 9.88
CA LEU A 57 9.80 -1.85 10.06
C LEU A 57 8.28 -1.81 10.02
N ALA A 58 7.68 -0.74 10.56
CA ALA A 58 6.23 -0.61 10.69
C ALA A 58 5.50 -0.56 9.34
N TYR A 59 6.21 -0.20 8.27
CA TYR A 59 5.61 0.11 6.98
C TYR A 59 5.95 -0.90 5.87
N ASN A 60 6.99 -1.72 6.05
CA ASN A 60 7.40 -2.66 5.02
C ASN A 60 7.83 -4.07 5.47
N ASN A 61 7.70 -4.43 6.76
CA ASN A 61 8.08 -5.72 7.38
C ASN A 61 9.35 -6.42 6.83
N GLN A 62 10.31 -5.65 6.31
CA GLN A 62 11.41 -6.15 5.47
C GLN A 62 12.60 -6.69 6.26
N ASP A 63 12.78 -6.39 7.56
CA ASP A 63 13.85 -7.02 8.36
C ASP A 63 13.69 -8.55 8.38
N ALA A 64 12.46 -9.03 8.19
CA ALA A 64 12.21 -10.45 8.07
C ALA A 64 12.92 -11.07 6.87
N ARG A 65 13.32 -10.32 5.83
CA ARG A 65 13.93 -10.83 4.59
C ARG A 65 15.42 -11.13 4.71
N ASP A 66 16.18 -10.21 5.28
CA ASP A 66 17.64 -10.36 5.40
C ASP A 66 18.01 -11.50 6.36
N GLN A 67 17.09 -11.87 7.25
CA GLN A 67 17.23 -13.00 8.17
C GLN A 67 16.78 -14.34 7.55
N LEU A 68 16.31 -14.38 6.29
CA LEU A 68 15.84 -15.64 5.69
C LEU A 68 17.00 -16.45 5.11
N PRO A 69 17.24 -17.68 5.61
CA PRO A 69 18.33 -18.51 5.13
C PRO A 69 18.07 -19.10 3.73
N PHE A 70 16.81 -19.17 3.29
CA PHE A 70 16.38 -19.94 2.11
C PHE A 70 15.70 -19.08 1.03
N ALA A 71 15.64 -19.61 -0.19
CA ALA A 71 14.95 -18.99 -1.32
C ALA A 71 13.43 -18.92 -1.07
N LEU A 72 12.80 -17.89 -1.63
CA LEU A 72 11.36 -17.68 -1.50
C LEU A 72 10.66 -18.12 -2.78
N VAL A 73 9.43 -18.57 -2.65
CA VAL A 73 8.52 -18.77 -3.77
C VAL A 73 7.35 -17.82 -3.55
N ALA A 74 7.17 -16.84 -4.44
CA ALA A 74 5.98 -16.01 -4.46
C ALA A 74 4.83 -16.78 -5.11
N GLU A 75 3.71 -16.87 -4.41
CA GLU A 75 2.50 -17.54 -4.88
C GLU A 75 1.46 -16.52 -5.35
N THR A 76 1.39 -15.35 -4.70
CA THR A 76 0.41 -14.32 -5.03
C THR A 76 1.01 -12.92 -4.97
N VAL A 77 0.48 -12.02 -5.80
CA VAL A 77 0.67 -10.56 -5.69
C VAL A 77 -0.70 -9.90 -5.54
N SER A 78 -0.78 -8.86 -4.72
CA SER A 78 -2.02 -8.13 -4.46
C SER A 78 -1.71 -6.65 -4.27
N ILE A 79 -2.60 -5.79 -4.78
CA ILE A 79 -2.46 -4.33 -4.74
C ILE A 79 -3.81 -3.75 -4.37
N GLY A 80 -3.87 -3.01 -3.27
CA GLY A 80 -5.07 -2.33 -2.81
C GLY A 80 -4.89 -0.83 -2.83
N PHE A 81 -5.94 -0.13 -3.26
CA PHE A 81 -6.10 1.31 -3.13
C PHE A 81 -7.11 1.53 -2.01
N PHE A 82 -6.78 2.37 -1.04
CA PHE A 82 -7.67 2.66 0.09
C PHE A 82 -7.76 4.17 0.31
N GLY A 83 -8.99 4.66 0.40
CA GLY A 83 -9.33 6.03 0.71
C GLY A 83 -9.91 6.16 2.13
N PRO A 84 -9.99 7.40 2.64
CA PRO A 84 -10.70 7.70 3.89
C PRO A 84 -12.22 7.56 3.71
N SER A 85 -12.91 6.86 4.61
CA SER A 85 -14.37 6.74 4.62
C SER A 85 -15.00 7.82 5.51
N ALA A 86 -14.95 9.09 5.07
CA ALA A 86 -15.53 10.20 5.84
C ALA A 86 -16.40 11.10 4.96
N ALA A 87 -17.64 11.35 5.39
CA ALA A 87 -18.64 12.17 4.70
C ALA A 87 -18.45 13.71 4.86
N SER A 88 -17.27 14.12 5.33
CA SER A 88 -16.93 15.52 5.63
C SER A 88 -15.47 15.81 5.25
N LEU A 89 -15.01 15.24 4.14
CA LEU A 89 -13.66 15.52 3.67
C LEU A 89 -13.65 16.83 2.90
N TYR A 90 -12.83 17.78 3.33
CA TYR A 90 -12.60 19.04 2.63
C TYR A 90 -11.25 19.00 1.94
N GLY A 91 -11.26 19.02 0.61
CA GLY A 91 -10.06 19.05 -0.20
C GLY A 91 -9.25 20.33 0.01
N THR A 92 -7.94 20.25 -0.21
CA THR A 92 -7.09 21.45 -0.28
C THR A 92 -7.52 22.30 -1.48
N PRO A 93 -7.58 23.65 -1.38
CA PRO A 93 -7.97 24.49 -2.51
C PRO A 93 -7.18 24.16 -3.79
N CYS A 94 -7.88 23.83 -4.89
CA CYS A 94 -7.25 23.64 -6.19
C CYS A 94 -6.79 25.00 -6.73
N PRO A 95 -5.58 25.12 -7.32
CA PRO A 95 -5.19 26.33 -8.05
C PRO A 95 -6.20 26.75 -9.14
N CYS A 96 -6.92 25.77 -9.69
CA CYS A 96 -7.94 25.92 -10.71
C CYS A 96 -9.28 26.50 -10.21
N VAL A 97 -9.57 26.45 -8.90
CA VAL A 97 -10.81 26.98 -8.30
C VAL A 97 -10.45 27.81 -7.07
N ARG A 98 -10.22 29.13 -7.27
CA ARG A 98 -9.88 30.04 -6.16
C ARG A 98 -11.03 30.15 -5.17
N GLY A 99 -10.73 29.88 -3.89
CA GLY A 99 -11.60 30.24 -2.76
C GLY A 99 -12.69 29.23 -2.39
N VAL A 100 -12.78 28.08 -3.06
CA VAL A 100 -13.76 27.03 -2.71
C VAL A 100 -13.04 25.78 -2.22
N LYS A 101 -13.30 25.41 -0.95
CA LYS A 101 -12.97 24.06 -0.44
C LYS A 101 -13.91 23.07 -1.12
N GLY A 102 -13.36 22.22 -1.99
CA GLY A 102 -14.15 21.14 -2.61
C GLY A 102 -14.51 20.09 -1.58
N ARG A 103 -15.75 19.59 -1.59
CA ARG A 103 -16.09 18.36 -0.87
C ARG A 103 -15.49 17.19 -1.64
N VAL A 104 -14.68 16.39 -0.95
CA VAL A 104 -13.95 15.27 -1.56
C VAL A 104 -14.52 13.91 -1.13
N ASP A 105 -15.79 13.89 -0.75
CA ASP A 105 -16.51 12.67 -0.33
C ASP A 105 -16.55 11.62 -1.45
N PHE A 106 -16.48 12.04 -2.73
CA PHE A 106 -16.40 11.14 -3.89
C PHE A 106 -14.96 10.68 -4.23
N LEU A 107 -13.93 11.30 -3.66
CA LEU A 107 -12.54 10.97 -4.00
C LEU A 107 -12.14 9.60 -3.49
N SER A 108 -12.74 9.12 -2.40
CA SER A 108 -12.45 7.77 -1.89
C SER A 108 -12.97 6.71 -2.85
N ALA A 109 -14.19 6.85 -3.36
CA ALA A 109 -14.73 5.94 -4.38
C ALA A 109 -13.93 6.00 -5.68
N TRP A 110 -13.59 7.21 -6.16
CA TRP A 110 -12.71 7.35 -7.32
C TRP A 110 -11.33 6.69 -7.10
N TRP A 111 -10.74 6.85 -5.91
CA TRP A 111 -9.45 6.26 -5.58
C TRP A 111 -9.50 4.74 -5.48
N GLU A 112 -10.56 4.19 -4.88
CA GLU A 112 -10.72 2.75 -4.64
C GLU A 112 -11.17 1.98 -5.89
N ASP A 113 -12.03 2.58 -6.72
CA ASP A 113 -12.68 1.88 -7.83
C ASP A 113 -12.15 2.29 -9.22
N GLU A 114 -11.88 3.58 -9.46
CA GLU A 114 -11.51 4.09 -10.79
C GLU A 114 -10.00 4.07 -11.03
N VAL A 115 -9.20 4.52 -10.06
CA VAL A 115 -7.73 4.54 -10.19
C VAL A 115 -7.15 3.17 -10.52
N PRO A 116 -7.56 2.04 -9.90
CA PRO A 116 -7.01 0.72 -10.25
C PRO A 116 -7.21 0.34 -11.70
N GLN A 117 -8.36 0.68 -12.31
CA GLN A 117 -8.68 0.37 -13.72
C GLN A 117 -7.75 1.06 -14.70
N HIS A 118 -7.13 2.16 -14.26
CA HIS A 118 -6.24 3.00 -15.06
C HIS A 118 -4.79 2.99 -14.54
N THR A 119 -4.42 1.91 -13.84
CA THR A 119 -3.08 1.71 -13.30
C THR A 119 -2.55 0.35 -13.74
N SER A 120 -1.29 0.31 -14.19
CA SER A 120 -0.58 -0.94 -14.45
C SER A 120 0.29 -1.33 -13.27
N ALA A 121 0.48 -2.64 -13.08
CA ALA A 121 1.37 -3.23 -12.10
C ALA A 121 2.39 -4.14 -12.79
N VAL A 122 3.66 -4.01 -12.40
CA VAL A 122 4.76 -4.83 -12.88
C VAL A 122 5.50 -5.43 -11.68
N PHE A 123 5.46 -6.75 -11.54
CA PHE A 123 6.24 -7.48 -10.54
C PHE A 123 7.57 -7.92 -11.15
N LYS A 124 8.67 -7.57 -10.50
CA LYS A 124 10.03 -7.90 -10.95
C LYS A 124 10.80 -8.66 -9.87
N VAL A 125 11.60 -9.62 -10.34
CA VAL A 125 12.63 -10.29 -9.56
C VAL A 125 13.96 -10.04 -10.26
N ASN A 126 14.87 -9.34 -9.58
CA ASN A 126 16.03 -8.68 -10.19
C ASN A 126 15.58 -7.75 -11.33
N GLN A 127 15.98 -8.05 -12.57
CA GLN A 127 15.61 -7.31 -13.76
C GLN A 127 14.49 -8.00 -14.55
N ASP A 128 14.07 -9.20 -14.15
CA ASP A 128 13.10 -10.01 -14.89
C ASP A 128 11.67 -9.60 -14.53
N GLU A 129 10.87 -9.24 -15.54
CA GLU A 129 9.43 -9.05 -15.37
C GLU A 129 8.72 -10.40 -15.23
N ARG A 130 8.09 -10.62 -14.08
CA ARG A 130 7.40 -11.87 -13.73
C ARG A 130 5.87 -11.76 -13.85
N LEU A 131 5.36 -10.54 -13.74
CA LEU A 131 3.96 -10.19 -14.00
C LEU A 131 3.89 -8.78 -14.56
N LYS A 132 3.03 -8.58 -15.55
CA LYS A 132 2.62 -7.27 -16.05
C LYS A 132 1.13 -7.30 -16.31
N THR A 133 0.37 -6.55 -15.54
CA THR A 133 -1.10 -6.56 -15.61
C THR A 133 -1.68 -5.22 -15.21
N ASN A 134 -3.00 -5.09 -15.33
CA ASN A 134 -3.76 -3.96 -14.81
C ASN A 134 -4.03 -4.17 -13.31
N CYS A 135 -3.94 -3.10 -12.50
CA CYS A 135 -4.21 -3.17 -11.07
C CYS A 135 -5.64 -3.63 -10.77
N ALA A 136 -6.63 -3.34 -11.62
CA ALA A 136 -7.99 -3.87 -11.45
C ALA A 136 -8.10 -5.40 -11.56
N MET A 137 -7.08 -6.08 -12.11
CA MET A 137 -7.00 -7.54 -12.13
C MET A 137 -6.31 -8.11 -10.89
N LEU A 138 -5.73 -7.24 -10.04
CA LEU A 138 -5.11 -7.61 -8.78
C LEU A 138 -6.08 -7.22 -7.66
N PRO A 139 -6.40 -8.11 -6.71
CA PRO A 139 -7.29 -7.72 -5.64
C PRO A 139 -6.57 -6.83 -4.64
N ALA A 140 -7.36 -6.06 -3.90
CA ALA A 140 -6.90 -5.49 -2.65
C ALA A 140 -6.50 -6.61 -1.67
N SER A 141 -5.36 -6.45 -1.03
CA SER A 141 -4.88 -7.39 -0.02
C SER A 141 -5.77 -7.36 1.22
N TYR A 142 -6.06 -8.53 1.78
CA TYR A 142 -6.34 -8.64 3.21
C TYR A 142 -4.99 -8.80 3.90
N GLY A 143 -4.63 -7.85 4.77
CA GLY A 143 -3.45 -7.96 5.64
C GLY A 143 -3.47 -9.26 6.48
N PRO A 144 -2.41 -9.53 7.27
CA PRO A 144 -2.38 -10.72 8.12
C PRO A 144 -3.66 -10.85 8.94
N THR A 145 -4.22 -12.05 9.02
CA THR A 145 -5.43 -12.37 9.80
C THR A 145 -5.22 -11.97 11.26
N GLY A 146 -5.91 -10.92 11.67
CA GLY A 146 -5.78 -10.24 12.95
C GLY A 146 -6.20 -8.79 12.72
N PHE A 147 -6.92 -8.21 13.68
CA PHE A 147 -7.54 -6.89 13.63
C PHE A 147 -6.69 -5.81 12.90
N ALA A 148 -6.89 -5.65 11.59
CA ALA A 148 -6.26 -4.59 10.80
C ALA A 148 -7.23 -3.40 10.76
N GLN A 149 -7.43 -2.76 11.90
CA GLN A 149 -7.77 -1.34 11.85
C GLN A 149 -6.55 -0.66 11.24
N GLY A 150 -6.70 -0.02 10.08
CA GLY A 150 -5.70 0.94 9.64
C GLY A 150 -5.45 1.88 10.82
N GLN A 151 -4.25 1.85 11.39
CA GLN A 151 -3.89 2.66 12.54
C GLN A 151 -3.94 4.13 12.12
N GLY A 152 -5.13 4.73 12.20
CA GLY A 152 -5.22 6.13 12.57
C GLY A 152 -4.84 6.20 14.04
N ASP A 153 -3.64 6.70 14.32
CA ASP A 153 -3.31 7.09 15.69
C ASP A 153 -4.18 8.30 16.07
N THR A 154 -5.19 8.07 16.88
CA THR A 154 -6.00 9.15 17.46
C THR A 154 -5.41 9.69 18.76
N SER A 155 -4.28 9.15 19.23
CA SER A 155 -3.62 9.60 20.46
C SER A 155 -2.79 10.86 20.25
N THR A 156 -2.42 11.17 19.00
CA THR A 156 -1.76 12.41 18.61
C THR A 156 -2.60 13.14 17.54
N LEU A 157 -2.51 14.46 17.51
CA LEU A 157 -3.40 15.35 16.72
C LEU A 157 -3.28 15.21 15.19
N HIS A 158 -2.60 14.19 14.64
CA HIS A 158 -2.20 14.18 13.23
C HIS A 158 -2.27 12.76 12.61
N GLY A 159 -3.27 12.57 11.74
CA GLY A 159 -3.41 11.41 10.84
C GLY A 159 -4.62 10.53 11.14
N ASN A 160 -5.77 10.84 10.52
CA ASN A 160 -6.96 9.98 10.64
C ASN A 160 -7.09 9.12 9.38
N SER A 161 -6.82 7.82 9.52
CA SER A 161 -7.32 6.84 8.57
C SER A 161 -8.71 6.39 9.03
N ALA A 162 -9.71 7.28 8.88
CA ALA A 162 -11.11 6.93 9.09
C ALA A 162 -11.61 6.07 7.94
N SER A 163 -10.87 5.03 7.55
CA SER A 163 -11.33 4.03 6.61
C SER A 163 -12.06 2.96 7.44
N VAL A 164 -13.38 2.85 7.25
CA VAL A 164 -14.09 1.65 7.70
C VAL A 164 -13.86 0.62 6.62
N ASN A 165 -12.66 0.04 6.62
CA ASN A 165 -12.45 -1.18 5.87
C ASN A 165 -13.17 -2.29 6.64
N ALA A 166 -14.30 -2.75 6.11
CA ALA A 166 -14.91 -3.98 6.57
C ALA A 166 -13.88 -5.09 6.33
N GLY A 167 -13.10 -5.41 7.37
CA GLY A 167 -12.11 -6.47 7.33
C GLY A 167 -12.82 -7.74 6.87
N GLY A 168 -12.50 -8.18 5.66
CA GLY A 168 -13.00 -9.44 5.14
C GLY A 168 -12.43 -10.55 5.99
N MET A 169 -13.28 -11.21 6.78
CA MET A 169 -12.92 -12.45 7.43
C MET A 169 -12.86 -13.56 6.37
N GLY A 170 -11.69 -14.17 6.16
CA GLY A 170 -11.60 -15.52 5.60
C GLY A 170 -10.42 -15.80 4.66
N THR A 171 -9.58 -16.77 5.05
CA THR A 171 -8.87 -17.69 4.15
C THR A 171 -9.75 -18.95 3.95
N PRO A 172 -9.67 -19.76 2.85
CA PRO A 172 -8.42 -20.32 2.32
C PRO A 172 -8.30 -20.52 0.79
N HIS A 173 -9.18 -19.98 -0.06
CA HIS A 173 -8.97 -19.96 -1.52
C HIS A 173 -9.73 -18.77 -2.13
N LEU A 174 -9.04 -17.64 -2.33
CA LEU A 174 -9.67 -16.43 -2.84
C LEU A 174 -9.50 -16.39 -4.36
N LYS A 175 -10.60 -16.66 -5.08
CA LYS A 175 -10.77 -16.47 -6.54
C LYS A 175 -10.41 -15.06 -7.05
N TYR A 176 -10.10 -14.14 -6.15
CA TYR A 176 -9.78 -12.76 -6.47
C TYR A 176 -8.28 -12.50 -6.50
N ARG A 177 -7.40 -13.41 -6.07
CA ARG A 177 -5.94 -13.22 -6.11
C ARG A 177 -5.38 -13.60 -7.48
N TRP A 178 -4.44 -12.79 -7.96
CA TRP A 178 -3.55 -13.25 -9.01
C TRP A 178 -2.60 -14.27 -8.42
N GLU A 179 -2.94 -15.54 -8.62
CA GLU A 179 -2.14 -16.68 -8.25
C GLU A 179 -1.22 -17.02 -9.44
N PHE A 180 0.07 -17.15 -9.16
CA PHE A 180 0.97 -17.75 -10.14
C PHE A 180 0.62 -19.23 -10.32
N SER A 181 1.13 -19.86 -11.39
CA SER A 181 1.00 -21.31 -11.59
C SER A 181 1.43 -22.08 -10.33
N ALA A 182 1.04 -23.35 -10.22
CA ALA A 182 1.23 -24.17 -9.01
C ALA A 182 2.67 -24.17 -8.42
N ASP A 183 3.68 -23.89 -9.26
CA ASP A 183 5.08 -23.80 -8.86
C ASP A 183 5.48 -22.45 -8.23
N GLY A 184 4.71 -21.39 -8.49
CA GLY A 184 4.98 -20.02 -8.08
C GLY A 184 6.13 -19.37 -8.85
N ILE A 185 6.56 -18.19 -8.39
CA ILE A 185 7.75 -17.51 -8.88
C ILE A 185 8.89 -17.70 -7.89
N GLY A 186 9.94 -18.41 -8.31
CA GLY A 186 11.16 -18.57 -7.53
C GLY A 186 11.91 -17.25 -7.38
N ILE A 187 12.22 -16.88 -6.14
CA ILE A 187 13.00 -15.70 -5.78
C ILE A 187 14.30 -16.18 -5.13
N PRO A 188 15.44 -16.08 -5.83
CA PRO A 188 16.72 -16.47 -5.28
C PRO A 188 17.07 -15.69 -4.01
N ARG A 189 17.91 -16.29 -3.16
CA ARG A 189 18.46 -15.60 -1.99
C ARG A 189 19.17 -14.31 -2.46
N ARG A 190 18.92 -13.20 -1.77
CA ARG A 190 19.45 -11.85 -2.10
C ARG A 190 18.98 -11.25 -3.44
N ALA A 191 18.08 -11.89 -4.19
CA ALA A 191 17.52 -11.26 -5.39
C ALA A 191 16.78 -9.97 -5.03
N THR A 192 16.84 -8.92 -5.83
CA THR A 192 15.99 -7.75 -5.62
C THR A 192 14.55 -8.11 -5.98
N MET A 193 13.58 -7.64 -5.21
CA MET A 193 12.17 -7.80 -5.53
C MET A 193 11.55 -6.41 -5.57
N SER A 194 10.81 -6.10 -6.62
CA SER A 194 10.07 -4.85 -6.72
C SER A 194 8.71 -5.06 -7.35
N VAL A 195 7.75 -4.25 -6.91
CA VAL A 195 6.51 -4.04 -7.64
C VAL A 195 6.51 -2.58 -8.03
N GLU A 196 6.31 -2.32 -9.32
CA GLU A 196 6.14 -0.97 -9.87
C GLU A 196 4.68 -0.81 -10.27
N ILE A 197 4.04 0.27 -9.82
CA ILE A 197 2.76 0.69 -10.38
C ILE A 197 2.93 1.99 -11.17
N ARG A 198 2.24 2.06 -12.31
CA ARG A 198 2.30 3.21 -13.21
C ARG A 198 0.89 3.65 -13.56
N PHE A 199 0.59 4.90 -13.25
CA PHE A 199 -0.65 5.54 -13.65
C PHE A 199 -0.64 5.86 -15.14
N THR A 200 -1.79 5.70 -15.78
CA THR A 200 -2.01 6.26 -17.11
C THR A 200 -2.04 7.80 -17.06
N GLU A 201 -1.83 8.44 -18.21
CA GLU A 201 -1.93 9.90 -18.34
C GLU A 201 -3.30 10.44 -17.93
N TRP A 202 -4.37 9.66 -18.12
CA TRP A 202 -5.72 10.04 -17.67
C TRP A 202 -5.79 10.24 -16.16
N VAL A 203 -5.30 9.26 -15.38
CA VAL A 203 -5.27 9.36 -13.91
C VAL A 203 -4.38 10.50 -13.46
N LYS A 204 -3.19 10.66 -14.09
CA LYS A 204 -2.27 11.76 -13.78
C LYS A 204 -2.92 13.12 -14.02
N GLY A 205 -3.67 13.27 -15.11
CA GLY A 205 -4.42 14.50 -15.43
C GLY A 205 -5.49 14.82 -14.39
N TRP A 206 -6.24 13.82 -13.93
CA TRP A 206 -7.19 14.00 -12.82
C TRP A 206 -6.47 14.33 -11.51
N MET A 207 -5.44 13.59 -11.12
CA MET A 207 -4.66 13.86 -9.90
C MET A 207 -4.05 15.27 -9.87
N ALA A 208 -3.71 15.84 -11.03
CA ALA A 208 -3.20 17.21 -11.14
C ALA A 208 -4.27 18.30 -11.00
N THR A 209 -5.55 17.96 -11.20
CA THR A 209 -6.67 18.92 -11.26
C THR A 209 -7.68 18.74 -10.12
N LEU A 210 -7.74 17.56 -9.51
CA LEU A 210 -8.57 17.29 -8.34
C LEU A 210 -8.09 18.11 -7.14
N TRP A 211 -9.03 18.43 -6.25
CA TRP A 211 -8.68 18.89 -4.92
C TRP A 211 -7.79 17.83 -4.25
N GLY A 212 -6.66 18.26 -3.70
CA GLY A 212 -5.68 17.35 -3.10
C GLY A 212 -6.26 16.54 -1.94
N PRO A 213 -5.50 15.56 -1.40
CA PRO A 213 -5.90 14.85 -0.20
C PRO A 213 -6.23 15.88 0.88
N GLY A 214 -7.49 15.90 1.30
CA GLY A 214 -8.03 16.97 2.13
C GLY A 214 -7.76 16.80 3.60
N SER A 215 -8.57 17.45 4.42
CA SER A 215 -8.67 17.19 5.86
C SER A 215 -10.11 16.90 6.25
N ILE A 216 -10.26 16.08 7.28
CA ILE A 216 -11.52 15.93 8.02
C ILE A 216 -11.53 17.02 9.09
N GLU A 217 -12.57 17.84 9.11
CA GLU A 217 -12.73 18.89 10.10
C GLU A 217 -13.59 18.39 11.27
N PHE A 218 -13.04 18.41 12.48
CA PHE A 218 -13.75 18.07 13.72
C PHE A 218 -14.04 19.33 14.53
N ALA A 219 -15.29 19.50 14.98
CA ALA A 219 -15.64 20.55 15.91
C ALA A 219 -14.98 20.29 17.26
N THR A 220 -14.32 21.30 17.83
CA THR A 220 -13.73 21.18 19.17
C THR A 220 -14.58 21.88 20.21
N SER A 221 -15.40 21.15 20.96
CA SER A 221 -16.11 21.75 22.11
C SER A 221 -15.11 22.20 23.19
N PRO A 222 -15.25 23.40 23.79
CA PRO A 222 -16.35 24.37 23.68
C PRO A 222 -16.12 25.50 22.65
N SER A 223 -15.12 25.39 21.79
CA SER A 223 -14.74 26.42 20.81
C SER A 223 -15.50 26.25 19.47
N PRO A 224 -15.84 27.33 18.76
CA PRO A 224 -16.29 27.23 17.36
C PRO A 224 -15.13 26.88 16.40
N ALA A 225 -13.91 26.65 16.91
CA ALA A 225 -12.78 26.24 16.10
C ALA A 225 -12.90 24.79 15.63
N TYR A 226 -12.57 24.56 14.36
CA TYR A 226 -12.41 23.23 13.79
C TYR A 226 -10.95 22.80 13.85
N VAL A 227 -10.70 21.55 14.24
CA VAL A 227 -9.41 20.88 14.07
C VAL A 227 -9.44 20.14 12.75
N ALA A 228 -8.52 20.50 11.86
CA ALA A 228 -8.33 19.83 10.58
C ALA A 228 -7.37 18.66 10.76
N VAL A 229 -7.89 17.44 10.62
CA VAL A 229 -7.08 16.22 10.64
C VAL A 229 -6.81 15.78 9.20
N PRO A 230 -5.55 15.69 8.76
CA PRO A 230 -5.22 15.33 7.39
C PRO A 230 -5.78 13.95 7.02
N SER A 231 -6.33 13.87 5.83
CA SER A 231 -6.87 12.63 5.27
C SER A 231 -5.73 11.83 4.65
N VAL A 232 -5.81 10.50 4.75
CA VAL A 232 -4.77 9.61 4.23
C VAL A 232 -5.36 8.70 3.17
N PHE A 233 -4.85 8.83 1.95
CA PHE A 233 -5.04 7.85 0.88
C PHE A 233 -3.81 6.96 0.84
N MET A 234 -4.00 5.67 0.54
CA MET A 234 -2.90 4.72 0.53
C MET A 234 -3.00 3.75 -0.64
N VAL A 235 -1.84 3.33 -1.12
CA VAL A 235 -1.68 2.15 -1.96
C VAL A 235 -0.85 1.13 -1.19
N GLN A 236 -1.37 -0.08 -1.03
CA GLN A 236 -0.67 -1.17 -0.38
C GLN A 236 -0.38 -2.27 -1.38
N CYS A 237 0.86 -2.76 -1.39
CA CYS A 237 1.24 -3.95 -2.13
C CYS A 237 1.55 -5.08 -1.16
N MET A 238 1.08 -6.30 -1.45
CA MET A 238 1.41 -7.50 -0.70
C MET A 238 1.85 -8.62 -1.62
N ILE A 239 2.86 -9.36 -1.19
CA ILE A 239 3.30 -10.60 -1.82
C ILE A 239 3.23 -11.69 -0.77
N THR A 240 2.56 -12.78 -1.09
CA THR A 240 2.53 -13.96 -0.22
C THR A 240 3.12 -15.15 -0.93
N GLY A 241 3.62 -16.09 -0.14
CA GLY A 241 4.26 -17.25 -0.71
C GLY A 241 4.68 -18.28 0.32
N ARG A 242 5.54 -19.18 -0.13
CA ARG A 242 6.16 -20.21 0.71
C ARG A 242 7.66 -20.11 0.67
N ARG A 243 8.30 -20.55 1.73
CA ARG A 243 9.75 -20.70 1.85
C ARG A 243 10.04 -22.08 2.40
N GLU A 244 11.22 -22.59 2.09
CA GLU A 244 11.73 -23.77 2.77
C GLU A 244 12.41 -23.33 4.06
N VAL A 245 12.17 -24.05 5.15
CA VAL A 245 12.88 -23.88 6.41
C VAL A 245 13.34 -25.22 6.93
N GLN A 246 14.47 -25.19 7.61
CA GLN A 246 14.96 -26.29 8.40
C GLN A 246 13.94 -26.66 9.48
N GLN A 247 13.74 -27.96 9.68
CA GLN A 247 12.83 -28.45 10.71
C GLN A 247 13.32 -28.03 12.10
N ARG A 248 12.44 -27.48 12.93
CA ARG A 248 12.78 -27.05 14.29
C ARG A 248 13.32 -28.25 15.08
N GLY A 249 14.51 -28.11 15.66
CA GLY A 249 15.15 -29.16 16.46
C GLY A 249 16.14 -30.04 15.69
N GLU A 250 16.22 -29.91 14.36
CA GLU A 250 17.32 -30.46 13.59
C GLU A 250 18.36 -29.34 13.42
N TYR A 251 19.58 -29.51 13.94
CA TYR A 251 20.69 -28.57 13.70
C TYR A 251 21.55 -29.14 12.58
N HIS A 252 21.84 -28.33 11.56
CA HIS A 252 22.63 -28.72 10.40
C HIS A 252 23.82 -27.76 10.40
N ALA A 253 25.00 -28.27 10.73
CA ALA A 253 26.26 -27.52 10.64
C ALA A 253 26.76 -27.49 9.20
#